data_AF-A0A9P5W9K8-F1
#
_entry.id   AF-A0A9P5W9K8-F1
#
_cell.length_a   1.000
_cell.length_b   1.000
_cell.length_c   1.000
_cell.angle_alpha   90.00
_cell.angle_beta   90.00
_cell.angle_gamma   90.00
#
_symmetry.space_group_name_H-M   'P 1'
#
loop_
_entity.id
_entity.type
_entity.pdbx_description
1 polymer ?
#
loop_
_entity_poly.entity_id
_entity_poly.type
_entity_poly.pdbx_seq_one_letter_code
_entity_poly.pdbx_strand_id
1 'polypeptide(L)'
;MNIYWFILSTVLRANKYVPSSGLSAGASRAIAYGASQAILLDTSIILFLVLRRSMLHAIGFTYPEIIPLHRWLGVTMLVWAVIHAIFYIIFLDLTGTLTTDIAFTAIGRGTRDMPGVFALCGLIIMAFFALPQFRRMVYPIFLYVHRAGTFVFFIGLIMHYPSVMLWYYMLPGFVLFLID
;
A
#
# COMPACT_ATOMS: atom_id res chain seq x y z
N MET A 1 6.40 0.67 13.19
CA MET A 1 5.45 1.52 12.45
C MET A 1 5.24 2.82 13.22
N ASN A 2 5.58 3.97 12.65
CA ASN A 2 5.58 5.24 13.39
C ASN A 2 4.25 5.97 13.20
N ILE A 3 3.30 5.73 14.12
CA ILE A 3 1.97 6.34 14.17
C ILE A 3 2.01 7.88 14.07
N TYR A 4 3.13 8.47 14.47
CA TYR A 4 3.40 9.90 14.35
C TYR A 4 3.26 10.40 12.90
N TRP A 5 3.84 9.70 11.92
CA TRP A 5 3.80 10.15 10.52
C TRP A 5 2.39 10.07 9.94
N PHE A 6 1.61 9.07 10.35
CA PHE A 6 0.19 8.98 10.02
C PHE A 6 -0.60 10.16 10.62
N ILE A 7 -0.43 10.42 11.92
CA ILE A 7 -1.13 11.53 12.60
C ILE A 7 -0.74 12.86 11.98
N LEU A 8 0.56 13.12 11.82
CA LEU A 8 1.06 14.39 11.28
C LEU A 8 0.54 14.64 9.86
N SER A 9 0.65 13.65 8.96
CA SER A 9 0.16 13.80 7.58
C SER A 9 -1.36 13.96 7.52
N THR A 10 -2.10 13.27 8.39
CA THR A 10 -3.56 13.41 8.50
C THR A 10 -3.94 14.81 8.97
N VAL A 11 -3.36 15.29 10.08
CA VAL A 11 -3.67 16.61 10.66
C VAL A 11 -3.33 17.74 9.69
N LEU A 12 -2.13 17.70 9.10
CA LEU A 12 -1.70 18.73 8.15
C LEU A 12 -2.59 18.77 6.90
N ARG A 13 -3.08 17.61 6.45
CA ARG A 13 -3.99 17.53 5.29
C ARG A 13 -5.43 17.89 5.64
N ALA A 14 -5.90 17.61 6.86
CA ALA A 14 -7.23 18.00 7.31
C ALA A 14 -7.43 19.52 7.20
N ASN A 15 -6.43 20.31 7.61
CA ASN A 15 -6.45 21.78 7.48
C ASN A 15 -6.62 22.26 6.03
N LYS A 16 -6.24 21.45 5.03
CA LYS A 16 -6.43 21.76 3.60
C LYS A 16 -7.74 21.22 3.04
N TYR A 17 -8.15 20.02 3.43
CA TYR A 17 -9.32 19.34 2.84
C TYR A 17 -10.64 19.74 3.48
N VAL A 18 -10.68 19.99 4.80
CA VAL A 18 -11.91 20.37 5.50
C VAL A 18 -12.51 21.67 4.95
N PRO A 19 -11.74 22.75 4.71
CA PRO A 19 -12.31 23.97 4.14
C PRO A 19 -12.87 23.81 2.73
N SER A 20 -12.37 22.85 1.94
CA SER A 20 -12.75 22.68 0.53
C SER A 20 -13.84 21.65 0.28
N SER A 21 -14.02 20.66 1.17
CA SER A 21 -14.96 19.56 0.99
C SER A 21 -15.94 19.40 2.16
N GLY A 22 -15.86 20.25 3.18
CA GLY A 22 -16.62 20.10 4.42
C GLY A 22 -15.93 19.16 5.42
N LEU A 23 -16.41 19.16 6.67
CA LEU A 23 -15.77 18.44 7.77
C LEU A 23 -15.65 16.94 7.51
N SER A 24 -16.76 16.26 7.23
CA SER A 24 -16.78 14.80 7.08
C SER A 24 -15.98 14.33 5.87
N ALA A 25 -16.24 14.90 4.69
CA ALA A 25 -15.52 14.50 3.48
C ALA A 25 -14.04 14.90 3.54
N GLY A 26 -13.73 16.09 4.06
CA GLY A 26 -12.37 16.56 4.22
C GLY A 26 -11.56 15.72 5.22
N ALA A 27 -12.15 15.34 6.35
CA ALA A 27 -11.53 14.45 7.33
C ALA A 27 -11.30 13.05 6.76
N SER A 28 -12.28 12.48 6.07
CA SER A 28 -12.15 11.17 5.41
C SER A 28 -11.01 11.16 4.39
N ARG A 29 -10.94 12.20 3.54
CA ARG A 29 -9.84 12.36 2.59
C ARG A 29 -8.47 12.53 3.26
N ALA A 30 -8.42 13.22 4.40
CA ALA A 30 -7.18 13.40 5.16
C ALA A 30 -6.67 12.08 5.75
N ILE A 31 -7.57 11.28 6.34
CA ILE A 31 -7.26 9.94 6.87
C ILE A 31 -6.80 9.01 5.74
N ALA A 32 -7.52 9.00 4.62
CA ALA A 32 -7.14 8.22 3.45
C ALA A 32 -5.73 8.59 2.96
N TYR A 33 -5.39 9.89 2.91
CA TYR A 33 -4.05 10.34 2.55
C TYR A 33 -2.99 9.92 3.58
N GLY A 34 -3.26 10.03 4.87
CA GLY A 34 -2.32 9.60 5.91
C GLY A 34 -2.02 8.11 5.83
N ALA A 35 -3.06 7.29 5.63
CA ALA A 35 -2.92 5.86 5.43
C ALA A 35 -2.12 5.54 4.16
N SER A 36 -2.28 6.32 3.08
CA SER A 36 -1.50 6.11 1.85
C SER A 36 0.01 6.30 2.08
N GLN A 37 0.42 7.27 2.90
CA GLN A 37 1.84 7.46 3.23
C GLN A 37 2.39 6.29 4.05
N ALA A 38 1.59 5.74 4.97
CA ALA A 38 1.97 4.57 5.74
C ALA A 38 2.17 3.33 4.85
N ILE A 39 1.29 3.09 3.87
CA ILE A 39 1.44 1.99 2.90
C ILE A 39 2.73 2.16 2.09
N LEU A 40 3.02 3.37 1.61
CA LEU A 40 4.22 3.63 0.81
C LEU A 40 5.50 3.36 1.60
N LEU A 41 5.53 3.75 2.87
CA LEU A 41 6.65 3.45 3.76
C LEU A 41 6.77 1.94 4.03
N ASP A 42 5.66 1.28 4.36
CA ASP A 42 5.70 -0.16 4.61
C ASP A 42 6.13 -0.94 3.34
N THR A 43 5.70 -0.49 2.17
CA THR A 43 6.10 -1.06 0.87
C THR A 43 7.60 -0.89 0.61
N SER A 44 8.23 0.22 1.01
CA SER A 44 9.67 0.40 0.79
C SER A 44 10.49 -0.49 1.70
N ILE A 45 10.06 -0.62 2.95
CA ILE A 45 10.71 -1.47 3.94
C ILE A 45 10.51 -2.95 3.57
N ILE A 46 9.33 -3.38 3.12
CA ILE A 46 9.08 -4.81 2.86
C ILE A 46 9.95 -5.36 1.73
N LEU A 47 10.26 -4.54 0.71
CA LEU A 47 11.20 -4.88 -0.35
C LEU A 47 12.62 -5.07 0.20
N PHE A 48 13.04 -4.17 1.10
CA PHE A 48 14.35 -4.24 1.74
C PHE A 48 14.52 -5.53 2.58
N LEU A 49 13.45 -6.01 3.23
CA LEU A 49 13.48 -7.23 4.03
C LEU A 49 13.60 -8.53 3.20
N VAL A 50 13.33 -8.48 1.89
CA VAL A 50 13.36 -9.67 1.01
C VAL A 50 14.71 -9.86 0.34
N LEU A 51 15.59 -8.86 0.37
CA LEU A 51 16.91 -8.91 -0.26
C LEU A 51 17.77 -10.04 0.33
N ARG A 52 18.19 -10.98 -0.52
CA ARG A 52 18.99 -12.16 -0.16
C ARG A 52 20.44 -11.81 0.18
N ARG A 53 20.94 -10.68 -0.31
CA ARG A 53 22.25 -10.08 -0.03
C ARG A 53 22.07 -8.70 0.60
N SER A 54 21.11 -8.58 1.52
CA SER A 54 20.84 -7.32 2.23
C SER A 54 22.01 -6.88 3.13
N MET A 55 22.07 -5.57 3.39
CA MET A 55 22.91 -5.02 4.47
C MET A 55 22.51 -5.56 5.85
N LEU A 56 21.28 -6.07 6.03
CA LEU A 56 20.86 -6.70 7.29
C LEU A 56 21.68 -7.96 7.58
N HIS A 57 22.03 -8.73 6.55
CA HIS A 57 22.95 -9.85 6.70
C HIS A 57 24.38 -9.40 7.06
N ALA A 58 24.82 -8.25 6.54
CA ALA A 58 26.14 -7.70 6.86
C ALA A 58 26.27 -7.21 8.32
N ILE A 59 25.17 -6.81 8.95
CA ILE A 59 25.13 -6.42 10.38
C ILE A 59 24.69 -7.56 11.31
N GLY A 60 24.60 -8.79 10.80
CA GLY A 60 24.43 -10.01 11.61
C GLY A 60 23.02 -10.58 11.69
N PHE A 61 22.01 -10.02 10.99
CA PHE A 61 20.68 -10.64 10.95
C PHE A 61 20.65 -11.83 10.00
N THR A 62 20.05 -12.92 10.45
CA THR A 62 19.79 -14.12 9.64
C THR A 62 18.43 -14.05 8.97
N TYR A 63 18.26 -14.76 7.85
CA TYR A 63 16.97 -14.80 7.13
C TYR A 63 15.79 -15.28 8.00
N PRO A 64 15.94 -16.29 8.87
CA PRO A 64 14.90 -16.68 9.83
C PRO A 64 14.46 -15.56 10.79
N GLU A 65 15.33 -14.61 11.12
CA GLU A 65 15.01 -13.46 11.98
C GLU A 65 14.28 -12.35 11.20
N ILE A 66 14.54 -12.24 9.90
CA ILE A 66 13.91 -11.23 9.02
C ILE A 66 12.49 -11.64 8.58
N ILE A 67 12.23 -12.93 8.34
CA ILE A 67 10.91 -13.42 7.88
C ILE A 67 9.75 -13.02 8.82
N PRO A 68 9.85 -13.13 10.16
CA PRO A 68 8.82 -12.62 11.07
C PRO A 68 8.51 -11.14 10.82
N LEU A 69 9.53 -10.31 10.60
CA LEU A 69 9.35 -8.88 10.34
C LEU A 69 8.64 -8.64 9.00
N HIS A 70 9.03 -9.36 7.93
CA HIS A 70 8.33 -9.29 6.64
C HIS A 70 6.83 -9.63 6.77
N ARG A 71 6.50 -10.67 7.55
CA ARG A 71 5.10 -11.06 7.78
C ARG A 71 4.33 -10.00 8.55
N TRP A 72 4.90 -9.47 9.62
CA TRP A 72 4.25 -8.41 10.41
C TRP A 72 4.01 -7.15 9.55
N LEU A 73 5.00 -6.77 8.75
CA LEU A 73 4.89 -5.63 7.85
C LEU A 73 3.87 -5.87 6.73
N GLY A 74 3.76 -7.10 6.20
CA GLY A 74 2.70 -7.45 5.26
C GLY A 74 1.29 -7.28 5.83
N VAL A 75 1.10 -7.57 7.13
CA VAL A 75 -0.17 -7.32 7.82
C VAL A 75 -0.43 -5.82 7.99
N THR A 76 0.58 -5.03 8.37
CA THR A 76 0.39 -3.58 8.50
C THR A 76 0.09 -2.91 7.16
N MET A 77 0.75 -3.34 6.08
CA MET A 77 0.43 -2.91 4.71
C MET A 77 -1.04 -3.15 4.37
N LEU A 78 -1.56 -4.35 4.65
CA LEU A 78 -2.96 -4.68 4.40
C LEU A 78 -3.90 -3.77 5.20
N VAL A 79 -3.64 -3.58 6.50
CA VAL A 79 -4.48 -2.75 7.37
C VAL A 79 -4.53 -1.31 6.84
N TRP A 80 -3.38 -0.72 6.50
CA TRP A 80 -3.36 0.63 5.96
C TRP A 80 -4.01 0.74 4.58
N ALA A 81 -3.85 -0.26 3.72
CA ALA A 81 -4.51 -0.31 2.41
C ALA A 81 -6.03 -0.35 2.54
N VAL A 82 -6.55 -1.13 3.49
CA VAL A 82 -7.99 -1.17 3.80
C VAL A 82 -8.48 0.16 4.36
N ILE A 83 -7.75 0.76 5.32
CA ILE A 83 -8.09 2.09 5.86
C ILE A 83 -8.09 3.14 4.74
N HIS A 84 -7.06 3.16 3.90
CA HIS A 84 -6.95 4.06 2.77
C HIS A 84 -8.16 3.93 1.83
N ALA A 85 -8.49 2.71 1.42
CA ALA A 85 -9.59 2.45 0.51
C ALA A 85 -10.95 2.82 1.10
N ILE A 86 -11.25 2.40 2.34
CA ILE A 86 -12.53 2.67 3.01
C ILE A 86 -12.76 4.18 3.15
N PHE A 87 -11.79 4.92 3.68
CA PHE A 87 -11.97 6.36 3.90
C PHE A 87 -12.00 7.16 2.58
N TYR A 88 -11.34 6.67 1.52
CA TYR A 88 -11.44 7.27 0.20
C TYR A 88 -12.81 7.00 -0.45
N ILE A 89 -13.36 5.79 -0.31
CA ILE A 89 -14.72 5.46 -0.74
C ILE A 89 -15.75 6.34 -0.02
N ILE A 90 -15.63 6.51 1.30
CA ILE A 90 -16.49 7.42 2.07
C ILE A 90 -16.38 8.86 1.54
N PHE A 91 -15.16 9.34 1.25
CA PHE A 91 -14.97 10.67 0.66
C PHE A 91 -15.66 10.81 -0.71
N LEU A 92 -15.51 9.83 -1.59
CA LEU A 92 -16.11 9.84 -2.92
C LEU A 92 -17.65 9.76 -2.86
N ASP A 93 -18.19 8.98 -1.93
CA ASP A 93 -19.63 8.87 -1.69
C ASP A 93 -20.21 10.20 -1.17
N LEU A 94 -19.58 10.80 -0.15
CA LEU A 94 -19.99 12.09 0.40
C LEU A 94 -19.89 13.26 -0.60
N THR A 95 -19.05 13.13 -1.63
CA THR A 95 -18.91 14.13 -2.69
C THR A 95 -19.71 13.81 -3.94
N GLY A 96 -20.40 12.66 -3.98
CA GLY A 96 -21.23 12.23 -5.10
C GLY A 96 -20.43 11.83 -6.35
N THR A 97 -19.12 11.54 -6.22
CA THR A 97 -18.24 11.20 -7.35
C THR A 97 -17.81 9.73 -7.37
N LEU A 98 -18.37 8.88 -6.50
CA LEU A 98 -17.99 7.47 -6.41
C LEU A 98 -18.10 6.72 -7.75
N THR A 99 -19.23 6.87 -8.45
CA THR A 99 -19.46 6.18 -9.73
C THR A 99 -18.60 6.73 -10.85
N THR A 100 -18.32 8.04 -10.84
CA THR A 100 -17.49 8.67 -11.86
C THR A 100 -16.02 8.37 -11.65
N ASP A 101 -15.54 8.33 -10.41
CA ASP A 101 -14.12 8.20 -10.11
C ASP A 101 -13.67 6.73 -10.03
N ILE A 102 -14.58 5.77 -9.85
CA ILE A 102 -14.28 4.33 -9.92
C ILE A 102 -14.60 3.75 -11.32
N ALA A 103 -14.94 4.58 -12.31
CA ALA A 103 -15.17 4.13 -13.67
C ALA A 103 -13.90 4.14 -14.52
N PHE A 104 -13.67 3.06 -15.28
CA PHE A 104 -12.62 3.01 -16.32
C PHE A 104 -12.81 4.06 -17.42
N THR A 105 -14.02 4.58 -17.58
CA THR A 105 -14.39 5.55 -18.62
C THR A 105 -14.10 6.99 -18.24
N ALA A 106 -13.63 7.25 -17.01
CA ALA A 106 -13.43 8.58 -16.49
C ALA A 106 -12.17 9.25 -17.05
N ILE A 107 -12.29 10.40 -17.72
CA ILE A 107 -11.12 11.13 -18.21
C ILE A 107 -10.49 11.89 -17.04
N GLY A 108 -9.31 11.44 -16.57
CA GLY A 108 -8.51 12.16 -15.56
C GLY A 108 -8.21 11.36 -14.31
N ARG A 109 -8.64 11.85 -13.14
CA ARG A 109 -8.28 11.22 -11.85
C ARG A 109 -8.97 9.86 -11.65
N GLY A 110 -10.22 9.72 -12.11
CA GLY A 110 -10.95 8.46 -11.99
C GLY A 110 -10.28 7.27 -12.68
N THR A 111 -9.65 7.46 -13.85
CA THR A 111 -8.84 6.41 -14.49
C THR A 111 -7.68 5.91 -13.63
N ARG A 112 -7.22 6.69 -12.64
CA ARG A 112 -6.10 6.32 -11.76
C ARG A 112 -6.56 5.56 -10.52
N ASP A 113 -7.82 5.67 -10.13
CA ASP A 113 -8.33 4.99 -8.94
C ASP A 113 -8.53 3.49 -9.20
N MET A 114 -8.88 3.09 -10.44
CA MET A 114 -9.00 1.67 -10.82
C MET A 114 -7.72 0.84 -10.68
N PRO A 115 -6.53 1.31 -11.13
CA PRO A 115 -5.26 0.68 -10.78
C PRO A 115 -5.05 0.48 -9.27
N GLY A 116 -5.55 1.41 -8.44
CA GLY A 116 -5.53 1.29 -6.98
C GLY A 116 -6.42 0.17 -6.47
N VAL A 117 -7.61 0.00 -7.06
CA VAL A 117 -8.50 -1.14 -6.79
C VAL A 117 -7.82 -2.46 -7.13
N PHE A 118 -7.17 -2.57 -8.30
CA PHE A 118 -6.42 -3.78 -8.65
C PHE A 118 -5.26 -4.05 -7.69
N ALA A 119 -4.54 -3.02 -7.27
CA ALA A 119 -3.48 -3.17 -6.28
C ALA A 119 -4.03 -3.71 -4.95
N LEU A 120 -5.15 -3.16 -4.47
CA LEU A 120 -5.81 -3.63 -3.25
C LEU A 120 -6.27 -5.09 -3.39
N CYS A 121 -6.89 -5.48 -4.50
CA CYS A 121 -7.29 -6.85 -4.76
C CYS A 121 -6.08 -7.80 -4.74
N GLY A 122 -4.99 -7.42 -5.42
CA GLY A 122 -3.73 -8.18 -5.40
C GLY A 122 -3.21 -8.37 -3.97
N LEU A 123 -3.19 -7.30 -3.17
CA LEU A 123 -2.75 -7.35 -1.77
C LEU A 123 -3.64 -8.24 -0.89
N ILE A 124 -4.97 -8.15 -1.02
CA ILE A 124 -5.91 -9.00 -0.27
C ILE A 124 -5.72 -10.47 -0.62
N ILE A 125 -5.62 -10.79 -1.91
CA ILE A 125 -5.42 -12.17 -2.38
C ILE A 125 -4.08 -12.71 -1.85
N MET A 126 -2.99 -11.93 -1.95
CA MET A 126 -1.70 -12.31 -1.37
C MET A 126 -1.78 -12.57 0.13
N ALA A 127 -2.43 -11.67 0.88
CA ALA A 127 -2.55 -11.78 2.32
C ALA A 127 -3.34 -13.04 2.72
N PHE A 128 -4.43 -13.34 2.01
CA PHE A 128 -5.23 -14.54 2.23
C PHE A 128 -4.41 -15.82 2.06
N PHE A 129 -3.68 -15.97 0.94
CA PHE A 129 -2.84 -17.16 0.71
C PHE A 129 -1.59 -17.19 1.60
N ALA A 130 -1.16 -16.06 2.15
CA ALA A 130 -0.07 -15.97 3.12
C ALA A 130 -0.45 -16.43 4.53
N LEU A 131 -1.74 -16.61 4.84
CA LEU A 131 -2.21 -17.14 6.12
C LEU A 131 -1.56 -18.50 6.41
N PRO A 132 -1.13 -18.78 7.66
CA PRO A 132 -0.44 -20.01 8.00
C PRO A 132 -1.17 -21.29 7.59
N GLN A 133 -2.49 -21.29 7.65
CA GLN A 133 -3.36 -22.41 7.28
C GLN A 133 -3.21 -22.73 5.79
N PHE A 134 -3.47 -21.77 4.91
CA PHE A 134 -3.39 -21.96 3.46
C PHE A 134 -1.96 -22.21 2.99
N ARG A 135 -0.99 -21.44 3.50
CA ARG A 135 0.42 -21.58 3.12
C ARG A 135 0.99 -22.95 3.47
N ARG A 136 0.57 -23.56 4.59
CA ARG A 136 1.00 -24.91 5.00
C ARG A 136 0.28 -26.01 4.21
N MET A 137 -0.97 -25.78 3.81
CA MET A 137 -1.75 -26.76 3.04
C MET A 137 -1.31 -26.83 1.58
N VAL A 138 -1.05 -25.68 0.94
CA VAL A 138 -0.79 -25.58 -0.51
C VAL A 138 0.33 -24.60 -0.81
N TYR A 139 1.54 -24.91 -0.34
CA TYR A 139 2.70 -24.03 -0.50
C TYR A 139 3.00 -23.58 -1.95
N PRO A 140 2.90 -24.43 -2.99
CA PRO A 140 3.11 -23.99 -4.36
C PRO A 140 2.13 -22.88 -4.79
N ILE A 141 0.85 -22.99 -4.40
CA ILE A 141 -0.17 -21.99 -4.71
C ILE A 141 0.17 -20.68 -4.02
N PHE A 142 0.52 -20.72 -2.72
CA PHE A 142 1.00 -19.55 -2.01
C PHE A 142 2.15 -18.87 -2.77
N LEU A 143 3.16 -19.63 -3.22
CA LEU A 143 4.32 -19.06 -3.90
C LEU A 143 3.93 -18.37 -5.22
N TYR A 144 3.11 -19.01 -6.06
CA TYR A 144 2.68 -18.43 -7.33
C TYR A 144 1.79 -17.21 -7.13
N VAL A 145 0.82 -17.29 -6.22
CA VAL A 145 -0.09 -16.19 -5.89
C VAL A 145 0.67 -15.01 -5.30
N HIS A 146 1.64 -15.26 -4.40
CA HIS A 146 2.42 -14.19 -3.79
C HIS A 146 3.27 -13.46 -4.85
N ARG A 147 3.88 -14.18 -5.80
CA ARG A 147 4.65 -13.57 -6.90
C ARG A 147 3.77 -12.79 -7.86
N ALA A 148 2.69 -13.40 -8.36
CA ALA A 148 1.77 -12.73 -9.28
C ALA A 148 1.08 -11.53 -8.63
N GLY A 149 0.61 -11.68 -7.39
CA GLY A 149 0.00 -10.60 -6.63
C GLY A 149 0.98 -9.46 -6.33
N THR A 150 2.26 -9.76 -6.12
CA THR A 150 3.30 -8.73 -5.93
C THR A 150 3.43 -7.87 -7.19
N PHE A 151 3.44 -8.52 -8.37
CA PHE A 151 3.48 -7.81 -9.65
C PHE A 151 2.24 -6.94 -9.89
N VAL A 152 1.04 -7.49 -9.66
CA VAL A 152 -0.23 -6.74 -9.77
C VAL A 152 -0.26 -5.56 -8.80
N PHE A 153 0.16 -5.77 -7.55
CA PHE A 153 0.24 -4.72 -6.54
C PHE A 153 1.17 -3.59 -6.97
N PHE A 154 2.39 -3.89 -7.41
CA PHE A 154 3.36 -2.86 -7.79
C PHE A 154 2.96 -2.09 -9.04
N ILE A 155 2.48 -2.75 -10.09
CA ILE A 155 1.99 -2.06 -11.29
C ILE A 155 0.79 -1.18 -10.94
N GLY A 156 -0.17 -1.72 -10.19
CA GLY A 156 -1.32 -0.96 -9.72
C GLY A 156 -0.91 0.25 -8.89
N LEU A 157 0.05 0.10 -7.97
CA LEU A 157 0.59 1.17 -7.14
C LEU A 157 1.22 2.30 -7.97
N ILE A 158 2.08 1.94 -8.93
CA ILE A 158 2.77 2.92 -9.80
C ILE A 158 1.77 3.67 -10.67
N MET A 159 0.80 2.97 -11.26
CA MET A 159 -0.23 3.57 -12.09
C MET A 159 -1.23 4.42 -11.29
N HIS A 160 -1.53 4.01 -10.04
CA HIS A 160 -2.45 4.70 -9.16
C HIS A 160 -1.88 6.02 -8.62
N TYR A 161 -0.60 6.02 -8.22
CA TYR A 161 0.05 7.16 -7.59
C TYR A 161 1.27 7.66 -8.38
N PRO A 162 1.08 8.29 -9.56
CA PRO A 162 2.17 8.80 -10.39
C PRO A 162 2.70 10.14 -9.84
N SER A 163 3.12 10.14 -8.58
CA SER A 163 3.71 11.29 -7.89
C SER A 163 5.22 11.11 -7.82
N VAL A 164 5.97 12.21 -7.93
CA VAL A 164 7.43 12.18 -7.69
C VAL A 164 7.74 11.65 -6.28
N MET A 165 6.84 11.90 -5.31
CA MET A 165 6.95 11.32 -3.96
C MET A 165 6.96 9.79 -3.94
N LEU A 166 6.24 9.12 -4.85
CA LEU A 166 6.28 7.65 -4.96
C LEU A 166 7.73 7.18 -5.11
N TRP A 167 8.47 7.80 -6.03
CA TRP A 167 9.84 7.42 -6.34
C TRP A 167 10.81 7.72 -5.20
N TYR A 168 10.59 8.78 -4.41
CA TYR A 168 11.41 9.01 -3.21
C TYR A 168 11.31 7.85 -2.19
N TYR A 169 10.13 7.24 -2.03
CA TYR A 169 9.98 6.07 -1.15
C TYR A 169 10.43 4.77 -1.81
N MET A 170 10.08 4.59 -3.08
CA MET A 170 10.17 3.30 -3.77
C MET A 170 11.51 3.06 -4.46
N LEU A 171 12.15 4.10 -4.99
CA LEU A 171 13.34 3.96 -5.83
C LEU A 171 14.49 3.22 -5.11
N PRO A 172 14.83 3.52 -3.84
CA PRO A 172 15.89 2.78 -3.16
C PRO A 172 15.57 1.29 -3.02
N GLY A 173 14.34 0.96 -2.60
CA GLY A 173 13.90 -0.43 -2.42
C GLY A 173 13.88 -1.20 -3.74
N PHE A 174 13.39 -0.59 -4.82
CA PHE A 174 13.39 -1.21 -6.15
C PHE A 174 14.78 -1.43 -6.70
N VAL A 175 15.66 -0.42 -6.63
CA VAL A 175 17.04 -0.55 -7.13
C VAL A 175 17.75 -1.68 -6.40
N LEU A 176 17.65 -1.70 -5.06
CA LEU A 176 18.24 -2.78 -4.27
C LEU A 176 17.64 -4.15 -4.61
N PHE A 177 16.33 -4.24 -4.84
CA PHE A 177 15.67 -5.49 -5.21
C PHE A 177 16.06 -6.00 -6.60
N LEU A 178 16.34 -5.10 -7.55
CA LEU A 178 16.73 -5.48 -8.92
C LEU A 178 18.19 -5.94 -9.03
N ILE A 179 19.08 -5.46 -8.15
CA ILE A 179 20.50 -5.85 -8.15
C ILE A 179 20.81 -7.07 -7.28
N ASP A 180 19.84 -7.54 -6.48
CA ASP A 180 19.93 -8.69 -5.59
C ASP A 180 19.67 -10.04 -6.29
#